data_AF-A0A1D1V3T7-F1
#
_entry.id   AF-A0A1D1V3T7-F1
#
_cell.length_a   1.000
_cell.length_b   1.000
_cell.length_c   1.000
_cell.angle_alpha   90.00
_cell.angle_beta   90.00
_cell.angle_gamma   90.00
#
_symmetry.space_group_name_H-M   'P 1'
#
loop_
_entity.id
_entity.type
_entity.pdbx_description
1 polymer ?
#
loop_
_entity_poly.entity_id
_entity_poly.type
_entity_poly.pdbx_seq_one_letter_code
_entity_poly.pdbx_strand_id
1 'polypeptide(L)'
;MTCTVSTAERRKLLYGVSDSIRRYFGEHIAIYFAFLEFYTEMLVPATLLAIIMFFVSFFSLESLQGIGAFAAFNMLWATFFFVRWKRYCATLAYRWGTLLKPNEQLELPRPQFRGKMGKNPVTGFPEPVYSERKRNLWITFVSYPSVALCLLTSAYVLNKFMTERNKINNTAEQVAVQASGFSSFLWVYIPSVLYTVWTKCFSLISGRTAVWLTDRENHRLQSHYEFHLIWKLLLFNFVNSFSSLFYIAFWVQDLVLLRTHLAAQLITNQMTDQIPEIILPWIKVRLDQWIFKQQAKTLEAHADEYDDPNFMVLKEQATIEGQLPEYPGTFDDYVELLLQFGHCFLFSSAFPVAPLFALLNNLIEIRGDGFKVSNVIRRPFAQPANGIGPWQVAFELMGFVAVVTNLALIFVSPETKNSFPATWTNGQLILAFVVLEV
;
A
#
# COMPACT_ATOMS: atom_id res chain seq x y z
N MET A 1 -39.69 -6.10 -0.44
CA MET A 1 -39.05 -7.25 0.22
C MET A 1 -37.56 -6.99 0.31
N THR A 2 -37.13 -6.34 1.40
CA THR A 2 -35.71 -6.12 1.72
C THR A 2 -35.19 -7.40 2.37
N CYS A 3 -34.42 -8.18 1.62
CA CYS A 3 -33.81 -9.41 2.10
C CYS A 3 -32.66 -9.05 3.06
N THR A 4 -32.93 -8.99 4.36
CA THR A 4 -31.90 -8.90 5.39
C THR A 4 -31.26 -10.27 5.52
N VAL A 5 -30.25 -10.54 4.68
CA VAL A 5 -29.39 -11.72 4.80
C VAL A 5 -28.78 -11.73 6.20
N SER A 6 -29.00 -12.82 6.94
CA SER A 6 -28.51 -12.97 8.31
C SER A 6 -26.97 -12.90 8.34
N THR A 7 -26.39 -12.35 9.41
CA THR A 7 -24.92 -12.27 9.58
C THR A 7 -24.23 -13.63 9.59
N ALA A 8 -24.97 -14.73 9.73
CA ALA A 8 -24.47 -16.10 9.62
C ALA A 8 -24.38 -16.58 8.16
N GLU A 9 -25.37 -16.25 7.31
CA GLU A 9 -25.35 -16.57 5.88
C GLU A 9 -24.32 -15.74 5.12
N ARG A 10 -24.18 -14.45 5.47
CA ARG A 10 -23.07 -13.63 4.97
C ARG A 10 -21.73 -14.27 5.28
N ARG A 11 -21.51 -14.69 6.53
CA ARG A 11 -20.28 -15.39 6.93
C ARG A 11 -20.05 -16.68 6.13
N LYS A 12 -21.10 -17.46 5.88
CA LYS A 12 -21.01 -18.68 5.04
C LYS A 12 -20.60 -18.38 3.59
N LEU A 13 -21.10 -17.29 3.02
CA LEU A 13 -20.72 -16.80 1.68
C LEU A 13 -19.27 -16.27 1.65
N LEU A 14 -18.91 -15.42 2.62
CA LEU A 14 -17.56 -14.85 2.81
C LEU A 14 -16.49 -15.96 2.89
N TYR A 15 -16.66 -16.91 3.82
CA TYR A 15 -15.71 -18.03 3.94
C TYR A 15 -15.70 -18.94 2.69
N GLY A 16 -16.82 -19.04 1.97
CA GLY A 16 -16.92 -19.84 0.75
C GLY A 16 -16.09 -19.27 -0.41
N VAL A 17 -16.03 -17.94 -0.54
CA VAL A 17 -15.25 -17.27 -1.59
C VAL A 17 -13.76 -17.41 -1.32
N SER A 18 -13.28 -17.09 -0.10
CA SER A 18 -11.86 -17.22 0.23
C SER A 18 -11.36 -18.65 0.10
N ASP A 19 -12.17 -19.65 0.49
CA ASP A 19 -11.82 -21.07 0.31
C ASP A 19 -11.74 -21.48 -1.16
N SER A 20 -12.58 -20.90 -2.02
CA SER A 20 -12.56 -21.17 -3.46
C SER A 20 -11.32 -20.58 -4.14
N ILE A 21 -10.98 -19.33 -3.78
CA ILE A 21 -9.74 -18.68 -4.22
C ILE A 21 -8.53 -19.51 -3.78
N ARG A 22 -8.53 -19.97 -2.52
CA ARG A 22 -7.45 -20.81 -1.97
C ARG A 22 -7.26 -22.11 -2.76
N ARG A 23 -8.35 -22.83 -3.07
CA ARG A 23 -8.27 -24.08 -3.83
C ARG A 23 -7.71 -23.90 -5.23
N TYR A 24 -7.91 -22.72 -5.84
CA TYR A 24 -7.46 -22.44 -7.20
C TYR A 24 -6.09 -21.75 -7.26
N PHE A 25 -5.86 -20.71 -6.46
CA PHE A 25 -4.65 -19.88 -6.52
C PHE A 25 -3.65 -20.14 -5.38
N GLY A 26 -4.03 -20.91 -4.36
CA GLY A 26 -3.22 -21.17 -3.17
C GLY A 26 -3.49 -20.19 -2.02
N GLU A 27 -2.90 -20.48 -0.87
CA GLU A 27 -3.14 -19.72 0.37
C GLU A 27 -2.62 -18.30 0.30
N HIS A 28 -1.43 -18.05 -0.26
CA HIS A 28 -0.84 -16.71 -0.30
C HIS A 28 -1.75 -15.65 -0.93
N ILE A 29 -2.34 -15.96 -2.10
CA ILE A 29 -3.29 -15.06 -2.80
C ILE A 29 -4.63 -15.01 -2.07
N ALA A 30 -5.09 -16.13 -1.53
CA ALA A 30 -6.34 -16.17 -0.76
C ALA A 30 -6.28 -15.32 0.52
N ILE A 31 -5.14 -15.28 1.22
CA ILE A 31 -4.95 -14.39 2.38
C ILE A 31 -5.04 -12.93 1.96
N TYR A 32 -4.47 -12.56 0.81
CA TYR A 32 -4.55 -11.19 0.29
C TYR A 32 -6.00 -10.76 0.07
N PHE A 33 -6.79 -11.54 -0.67
CA PHE A 33 -8.21 -11.22 -0.88
C PHE A 33 -9.00 -11.21 0.44
N ALA A 34 -8.69 -12.14 1.36
CA ALA A 34 -9.32 -12.16 2.68
C ALA A 34 -8.96 -10.92 3.51
N PHE A 35 -7.73 -10.38 3.37
CA PHE A 35 -7.31 -9.13 4.01
C PHE A 35 -8.01 -7.93 3.41
N LEU A 36 -8.05 -7.83 2.08
CA LEU A 36 -8.72 -6.75 1.35
C LEU A 36 -10.21 -6.68 1.72
N GLU A 37 -10.89 -7.83 1.72
CA GLU A 37 -12.31 -7.91 2.09
C GLU A 37 -12.52 -7.54 3.57
N PHE A 38 -11.71 -8.09 4.48
CA PHE A 38 -11.77 -7.76 5.90
C PHE A 38 -11.53 -6.26 6.14
N TYR A 39 -10.56 -5.68 5.46
CA TYR A 39 -10.25 -4.26 5.55
C TYR A 39 -11.40 -3.39 5.05
N THR A 40 -12.02 -3.76 3.92
CA THR A 40 -13.21 -3.11 3.37
C THR A 40 -14.39 -3.15 4.35
N GLU A 41 -14.65 -4.30 4.98
CA GLU A 41 -15.71 -4.43 5.99
C GLU A 41 -15.44 -3.55 7.22
N MET A 42 -14.19 -3.48 7.67
CA MET A 42 -13.81 -2.70 8.85
C MET A 42 -13.76 -1.19 8.58
N LEU A 43 -13.64 -0.76 7.32
CA LEU A 43 -13.79 0.64 6.93
C LEU A 43 -15.24 1.13 7.04
N VAL A 44 -16.25 0.25 6.92
CA VAL A 44 -17.68 0.65 7.05
C VAL A 44 -17.98 1.40 8.36
N PRO A 45 -17.66 0.89 9.57
CA PRO A 45 -17.90 1.62 10.81
C PRO A 45 -17.07 2.92 10.90
N ALA A 46 -15.86 2.94 10.37
CA ALA A 46 -15.04 4.17 10.33
C ALA A 46 -15.70 5.24 9.43
N THR A 47 -16.20 4.85 8.27
CA THR A 47 -16.93 5.71 7.33
C THR A 47 -18.24 6.22 7.93
N LEU A 48 -19.01 5.38 8.62
CA LEU A 48 -20.23 5.82 9.29
C LEU A 48 -19.94 6.89 10.34
N LEU A 49 -18.91 6.69 11.16
CA LEU A 49 -18.51 7.71 12.13
C LEU A 49 -18.01 8.98 11.43
N ALA A 50 -17.18 8.85 10.40
CA ALA A 50 -16.69 9.99 9.62
C ALA A 50 -17.83 10.84 9.06
N ILE A 51 -18.88 10.21 8.53
CA ILE A 51 -20.07 10.90 8.02
C ILE A 51 -20.81 11.60 9.17
N ILE A 52 -21.02 10.93 10.31
CA ILE A 52 -21.64 11.54 11.50
C ILE A 52 -20.84 12.76 11.94
N MET A 53 -19.52 12.64 12.06
CA MET A 53 -18.63 13.74 12.48
C MET A 53 -18.60 14.87 11.46
N PHE A 54 -18.67 14.57 10.16
CA PHE A 54 -18.79 15.58 9.12
C PHE A 54 -20.06 16.40 9.27
N PHE A 55 -21.21 15.75 9.50
CA PHE A 55 -22.47 16.45 9.75
C PHE A 55 -22.45 17.21 11.09
N VAL A 56 -21.91 16.63 12.17
CA VAL A 56 -21.79 17.31 13.47
C VAL A 56 -20.92 18.57 13.36
N SER A 57 -19.80 18.48 12.64
CA SER A 57 -18.92 19.63 12.37
C SER A 57 -19.62 20.69 11.52
N PHE A 58 -20.40 20.27 10.51
CA PHE A 58 -21.22 21.17 9.68
C PHE A 58 -22.32 21.88 10.47
N PHE A 59 -22.87 21.26 11.51
CA PHE A 59 -24.03 21.75 12.24
C PHE A 59 -23.75 22.55 13.52
N SER A 60 -22.52 22.65 14.05
CA SER A 60 -22.00 23.70 14.98
C SER A 60 -20.96 23.24 16.01
N LEU A 61 -19.98 22.37 15.69
CA LEU A 61 -18.92 22.04 16.65
C LEU A 61 -17.54 21.91 15.99
N GLU A 62 -16.95 23.03 15.53
CA GLU A 62 -15.48 23.18 15.54
C GLU A 62 -15.02 23.32 16.99
N SER A 63 -15.17 22.24 17.75
CA SER A 63 -14.76 22.16 19.14
C SER A 63 -13.59 21.19 19.24
N LEU A 64 -12.59 21.57 20.03
CA LEU A 64 -11.48 20.72 20.44
C LEU A 64 -11.93 19.32 20.89
N GLN A 65 -13.12 19.23 21.49
CA GLN A 65 -13.75 17.99 21.93
C GLN A 65 -14.09 17.05 20.75
N GLY A 66 -14.55 17.60 19.62
CA GLY A 66 -14.85 16.82 18.41
C GLY A 66 -13.59 16.23 17.76
N ILE A 67 -12.53 17.03 17.65
CA ILE A 67 -11.23 16.60 17.12
C ILE A 67 -10.60 15.54 18.04
N GLY A 68 -10.63 15.78 19.35
CA GLY A 68 -10.13 14.83 20.36
C GLY A 68 -10.91 13.52 20.38
N ALA A 69 -12.25 13.58 20.32
CA ALA A 69 -13.10 12.39 20.27
C ALA A 69 -12.85 11.55 19.01
N PHE A 70 -12.61 12.20 17.87
CA PHE A 70 -12.29 11.52 16.62
C PHE A 70 -10.93 10.81 16.67
N ALA A 71 -9.90 11.48 17.20
CA ALA A 71 -8.60 10.86 17.41
C ALA A 71 -8.70 9.66 18.37
N ALA A 72 -9.44 9.79 19.48
CA ALA A 72 -9.69 8.69 20.42
C ALA A 72 -10.38 7.49 19.75
N PHE A 73 -11.39 7.75 18.91
CA PHE A 73 -12.01 6.69 18.13
C PHE A 73 -11.02 6.00 17.20
N ASN A 74 -10.19 6.74 16.46
CA ASN A 74 -9.25 6.13 15.51
C ASN A 74 -8.20 5.25 16.20
N MET A 75 -7.77 5.62 17.41
CA MET A 75 -6.90 4.76 18.24
C MET A 75 -7.59 3.44 18.61
N LEU A 76 -8.84 3.52 19.08
CA LEU A 76 -9.63 2.33 19.45
C LEU A 76 -9.92 1.46 18.22
N TRP A 77 -10.28 2.09 17.10
CA TRP A 77 -10.56 1.42 15.84
C TRP A 77 -9.33 0.68 15.31
N ALA A 78 -8.15 1.33 15.28
CA ALA A 78 -6.92 0.71 14.77
C ALA A 78 -6.51 -0.51 15.62
N THR A 79 -6.57 -0.35 16.95
CA THR A 79 -6.29 -1.46 17.88
C THR A 79 -7.26 -2.62 17.68
N PHE A 80 -8.57 -2.31 17.60
CA PHE A 80 -9.60 -3.30 17.36
C PHE A 80 -9.42 -4.02 16.02
N PHE A 81 -9.13 -3.27 14.94
CA PHE A 81 -8.87 -3.77 13.60
C PHE A 81 -7.73 -4.81 13.61
N PHE A 82 -6.57 -4.48 14.17
CA PHE A 82 -5.41 -5.38 14.18
C PHE A 82 -5.64 -6.63 15.03
N VAL A 83 -6.23 -6.49 16.21
CA VAL A 83 -6.56 -7.64 17.07
C VAL A 83 -7.55 -8.56 16.35
N ARG A 84 -8.57 -7.99 15.71
CA ARG A 84 -9.60 -8.76 15.02
C ARG A 84 -9.08 -9.43 13.75
N TRP A 85 -8.20 -8.77 13.01
CA TRP A 85 -7.50 -9.34 11.85
C TRP A 85 -6.62 -10.52 12.25
N LYS A 86 -5.76 -10.37 13.27
CA LYS A 86 -4.88 -11.46 13.74
C LYS A 86 -5.66 -12.71 14.13
N ARG A 87 -6.79 -12.53 14.82
CA ARG A 87 -7.70 -13.64 15.17
C ARG A 87 -8.34 -14.30 13.94
N TYR A 88 -8.77 -13.49 12.97
CA TYR A 88 -9.37 -13.97 11.73
C TYR A 88 -8.36 -14.76 10.89
N CYS A 89 -7.18 -14.19 10.69
CA CYS A 89 -6.08 -14.78 9.96
C CYS A 89 -5.63 -16.11 10.58
N ALA A 90 -5.49 -16.18 11.91
CA ALA A 90 -5.19 -17.43 12.61
C ALA A 90 -6.27 -18.51 12.39
N THR A 91 -7.54 -18.11 12.33
CA THR A 91 -8.65 -19.04 12.06
C THR A 91 -8.58 -19.58 10.63
N LEU A 92 -8.28 -18.73 9.64
CA LEU A 92 -8.05 -19.16 8.25
C LEU A 92 -6.86 -20.10 8.15
N ALA A 93 -5.72 -19.74 8.73
CA ALA A 93 -4.51 -20.56 8.72
C ALA A 93 -4.73 -21.93 9.40
N TYR A 94 -5.50 -21.98 10.49
CA TYR A 94 -5.88 -23.23 11.15
C TYR A 94 -6.77 -24.09 10.23
N ARG A 95 -7.83 -23.50 9.66
CA ARG A 95 -8.76 -24.21 8.76
C ARG A 95 -8.05 -24.70 7.50
N TRP A 96 -7.07 -23.95 7.02
CA TRP A 96 -6.30 -24.30 5.83
C TRP A 96 -5.18 -25.28 6.11
N GLY A 97 -4.85 -25.54 7.38
CA GLY A 97 -3.75 -26.41 7.76
C GLY A 97 -2.37 -25.79 7.55
N THR A 98 -2.30 -24.47 7.33
CA THR A 98 -1.04 -23.74 7.16
C THR A 98 -0.54 -23.08 8.44
N LEU A 99 -1.32 -23.12 9.53
CA LEU A 99 -0.94 -22.52 10.81
C LEU A 99 0.44 -22.99 11.30
N LEU A 100 0.71 -24.29 11.16
CA LEU A 100 2.00 -24.89 11.50
C LEU A 100 2.93 -24.76 10.30
N LYS A 101 3.74 -23.69 10.30
CA LYS A 101 4.81 -23.53 9.33
C LYS A 101 5.95 -24.52 9.67
N PRO A 102 6.51 -25.27 8.71
CA PRO A 102 7.74 -26.00 8.96
C PRO A 102 8.83 -25.02 9.42
N ASN A 103 9.73 -25.50 10.28
CA ASN A 103 10.80 -24.68 10.84
C ASN A 103 11.57 -23.98 9.70
N GLU A 104 11.81 -22.66 9.79
CA GLU A 104 12.43 -21.86 8.70
C GLU A 104 13.77 -22.46 8.25
N GLN A 105 14.46 -23.17 9.14
CA GLN A 105 15.70 -23.87 8.87
C GLN A 105 15.56 -25.00 7.84
N LEU A 106 14.37 -25.61 7.75
CA LEU A 106 14.02 -26.68 6.81
C LEU A 106 13.55 -26.13 5.45
N GLU A 107 13.30 -24.83 5.33
CA GLU A 107 12.98 -24.23 4.04
C GLU A 107 14.17 -24.34 3.08
N LEU A 108 13.84 -24.64 1.82
CA LEU A 108 14.82 -24.76 0.75
C LEU A 108 15.42 -23.37 0.43
N PRO A 109 16.71 -23.33 0.06
CA PRO A 109 17.31 -22.08 -0.40
C PRO A 109 16.63 -21.62 -1.69
N ARG A 110 16.49 -20.30 -1.86
CA ARG A 110 15.94 -19.73 -3.08
C ARG A 110 16.84 -20.06 -4.28
N PRO A 111 16.29 -20.22 -5.50
CA PRO A 111 17.08 -20.59 -6.69
C PRO A 111 18.24 -19.64 -6.99
N GLN A 112 18.09 -18.36 -6.63
CA GLN A 112 19.07 -17.31 -6.88
C GLN A 112 20.17 -17.21 -5.80
N PHE A 113 20.09 -18.02 -4.73
CA PHE A 113 21.07 -17.98 -3.64
C PHE A 113 22.43 -18.51 -4.08
N ARG A 114 23.48 -17.75 -3.81
CA ARG A 114 24.85 -18.07 -4.22
C ARG A 114 25.73 -18.39 -3.03
N GLY A 115 26.57 -19.40 -3.13
CA GLY A 115 27.46 -19.81 -2.05
C GLY A 115 28.48 -20.83 -2.48
N LYS A 116 29.44 -21.13 -1.60
CA LYS A 116 30.30 -22.31 -1.80
C LYS A 116 29.51 -23.53 -1.37
N MET A 117 29.58 -24.62 -2.14
CA MET A 117 28.93 -25.87 -1.73
C MET A 117 29.50 -26.33 -0.38
N GLY A 118 28.60 -26.56 0.57
CA GLY A 118 28.89 -27.05 1.91
C GLY A 118 27.81 -28.02 2.36
N LYS A 119 27.89 -28.49 3.61
CA LYS A 119 26.82 -29.29 4.22
C LYS A 119 25.95 -28.39 5.09
N ASN A 120 24.62 -28.50 4.94
CA ASN A 120 23.68 -27.85 5.83
C ASN A 120 23.85 -28.45 7.26
N PRO A 121 24.05 -27.63 8.31
CA PRO A 121 24.22 -28.14 9.67
C PRO A 121 22.95 -28.77 10.26
N VAL A 122 21.77 -28.43 9.72
CA VAL A 122 20.46 -28.92 10.17
C VAL A 122 20.03 -30.15 9.40
N THR A 123 20.04 -30.09 8.06
CA THR A 123 19.54 -31.18 7.22
C THR A 123 20.62 -32.19 6.81
N GLY A 124 21.90 -31.83 6.91
CA GLY A 124 23.03 -32.67 6.49
C GLY A 124 23.24 -32.75 4.97
N PHE A 125 22.29 -32.26 4.16
CA PHE A 125 22.38 -32.29 2.70
C PHE A 125 23.38 -31.26 2.15
N PRO A 126 23.97 -31.53 0.96
CA PRO A 126 24.83 -30.57 0.29
C PRO A 126 24.00 -29.38 -0.22
N GLU A 127 24.31 -28.18 0.26
CA GLU A 127 23.68 -26.93 -0.19
C GLU A 127 24.72 -25.81 -0.33
N PRO A 128 24.45 -24.76 -1.13
CA PRO A 128 25.29 -23.56 -1.13
C PRO A 128 25.29 -22.94 0.27
N VAL A 129 26.46 -22.57 0.79
CA VAL A 129 26.62 -21.90 2.09
C VAL A 129 27.26 -20.52 1.89
N TYR A 130 26.73 -19.53 2.61
CA TYR A 130 27.23 -18.15 2.60
C TYR A 130 27.47 -17.65 4.03
N SER A 131 28.52 -16.87 4.24
CA SER A 131 28.88 -16.36 5.58
C SER A 131 27.92 -15.26 6.01
N GLU A 132 27.24 -15.47 7.14
CA GLU A 132 26.28 -14.51 7.69
C GLU A 132 26.92 -13.18 8.09
N ARG A 133 28.15 -13.22 8.61
CA ARG A 133 28.90 -12.00 8.97
C ARG A 133 29.12 -11.10 7.76
N LYS A 134 29.48 -11.68 6.60
CA LYS A 134 29.67 -10.91 5.36
C LYS A 134 28.36 -10.28 4.90
N ARG A 135 27.26 -11.03 4.98
CA ARG A 135 25.92 -10.53 4.65
C ARG A 135 25.53 -9.37 5.57
N ASN A 136 25.65 -9.55 6.88
CA ASN A 136 25.25 -8.54 7.85
C ASN A 136 26.11 -7.28 7.73
N LEU A 137 27.43 -7.41 7.53
CA LEU A 137 28.29 -6.26 7.25
C LEU A 137 27.85 -5.50 5.98
N TRP A 138 27.50 -6.21 4.91
CA TRP A 138 26.99 -5.59 3.68
C TRP A 138 25.66 -4.86 3.92
N ILE A 139 24.73 -5.49 4.63
CA ILE A 139 23.44 -4.88 4.97
C ILE A 139 23.66 -3.60 5.79
N THR A 140 24.46 -3.68 6.85
CA THR A 140 24.68 -2.56 7.77
C THR A 140 25.45 -1.40 7.14
N PHE A 141 26.49 -1.66 6.35
CA PHE A 141 27.38 -0.60 5.86
C PHE A 141 27.10 -0.15 4.42
N VAL A 142 26.36 -0.94 3.64
CA VAL A 142 26.01 -0.58 2.25
C VAL A 142 24.51 -0.35 2.11
N SER A 143 23.70 -1.32 2.52
CA SER A 143 22.25 -1.29 2.27
C SER A 143 21.53 -0.20 3.06
N TYR A 144 21.66 -0.20 4.40
CA TYR A 144 21.00 0.82 5.23
C TYR A 144 21.46 2.25 4.94
N PRO A 145 22.77 2.54 4.75
CA PRO A 145 23.21 3.89 4.40
C PRO A 145 22.72 4.34 3.02
N SER A 146 22.64 3.45 2.04
CA SER A 146 22.08 3.77 0.71
C SER A 146 20.61 4.15 0.80
N VAL A 147 19.83 3.38 1.58
CA VAL A 147 18.42 3.71 1.84
C VAL A 147 18.31 5.07 2.54
N ALA A 148 19.07 5.29 3.61
CA ALA A 148 19.07 6.56 4.34
C ALA A 148 19.44 7.75 3.43
N LEU A 149 20.45 7.60 2.55
CA LEU A 149 20.84 8.64 1.60
C LEU A 149 19.70 8.98 0.62
N CYS A 150 18.99 7.98 0.11
CA CYS A 150 17.83 8.18 -0.74
C CYS A 150 16.69 8.90 0.00
N LEU A 151 16.41 8.53 1.25
CA LEU A 151 15.39 9.21 2.07
C LEU A 151 15.77 10.67 2.34
N LEU A 152 17.02 10.95 2.69
CA LEU A 152 17.53 12.31 2.91
C LEU A 152 17.46 13.16 1.63
N THR A 153 17.78 12.57 0.48
CA THR A 153 17.68 13.24 -0.82
C THR A 153 16.22 13.62 -1.13
N SER A 154 15.29 12.70 -0.88
CA SER A 154 13.86 12.98 -1.06
C SER A 154 13.38 14.12 -0.15
N ALA A 155 13.74 14.10 1.14
CA ALA A 155 13.41 15.15 2.08
C ALA A 155 14.01 16.52 1.69
N TYR A 156 15.26 16.53 1.22
CA TYR A 156 15.93 17.75 0.74
C TYR A 156 15.21 18.36 -0.47
N VAL A 157 14.90 17.55 -1.49
CA VAL A 157 14.20 18.04 -2.70
C VAL A 157 12.81 18.55 -2.35
N LEU A 158 12.08 17.85 -1.48
CA LEU A 158 10.78 18.33 -0.99
C LEU A 158 10.91 19.70 -0.29
N ASN A 159 11.87 19.85 0.62
CA ASN A 159 12.07 21.11 1.34
C ASN A 159 12.37 22.27 0.36
N LYS A 160 13.24 22.04 -0.63
CA LYS A 160 13.53 23.02 -1.68
C LYS A 160 12.29 23.35 -2.52
N PHE A 161 11.57 22.34 -2.97
CA PHE A 161 10.33 22.52 -3.74
C PHE A 161 9.31 23.37 -2.97
N MET A 162 9.06 23.05 -1.70
CA MET A 162 8.11 23.79 -0.86
C MET A 162 8.57 25.23 -0.61
N THR A 163 9.86 25.45 -0.39
CA THR A 163 10.42 26.79 -0.20
C THR A 163 10.25 27.65 -1.45
N GLU A 164 10.56 27.12 -2.63
CA GLU A 164 10.40 27.84 -3.89
C GLU A 164 8.92 28.08 -4.23
N ARG A 165 8.05 27.08 -4.01
CA ARG A 165 6.60 27.24 -4.15
C ARG A 165 6.07 28.39 -3.28
N ASN A 166 6.49 28.47 -2.01
CA ASN A 166 6.04 29.52 -1.11
C ASN A 166 6.54 30.91 -1.56
N LYS A 167 7.78 31.02 -2.04
CA LYS A 167 8.29 32.28 -2.64
C LYS A 167 7.46 32.68 -3.86
N ILE A 168 7.16 31.74 -4.75
CA ILE A 168 6.37 32.00 -5.96
C ILE A 168 4.96 32.44 -5.59
N ASN A 169 4.30 31.77 -4.65
CA ASN A 169 2.95 32.17 -4.22
C ASN A 169 2.92 33.56 -3.59
N ASN A 170 3.88 33.90 -2.72
CA ASN A 170 3.97 35.23 -2.12
C ASN A 170 4.27 36.32 -3.17
N THR A 171 5.11 36.00 -4.17
CA THR A 171 5.42 36.93 -5.26
C THR A 171 4.24 37.05 -6.23
N ALA A 172 3.55 35.95 -6.51
CA ALA A 172 2.36 35.91 -7.35
C ALA A 172 1.19 36.66 -6.70
N GLU A 173 1.03 36.61 -5.39
CA GLU A 173 0.03 37.43 -4.68
C GLU A 173 0.32 38.94 -4.83
N GLN A 174 1.59 39.33 -4.81
CA GLN A 174 2.01 40.72 -5.06
C GLN A 174 1.87 41.14 -6.54
N VAL A 175 2.12 40.21 -7.48
CA VAL A 175 2.09 40.47 -8.94
C VAL A 175 0.69 40.28 -9.55
N ALA A 176 -0.18 39.45 -8.96
CA ALA A 176 -1.55 39.19 -9.43
C ALA A 176 -2.46 40.42 -9.36
N VAL A 177 -2.08 41.43 -8.57
CA VAL A 177 -2.72 42.76 -8.58
C VAL A 177 -2.47 43.50 -9.90
N GLN A 178 -1.47 43.10 -10.70
CA GLN A 178 -1.01 43.89 -11.84
C GLN A 178 -0.79 43.13 -13.16
N ALA A 179 -0.77 41.79 -13.17
CA ALA A 179 -0.52 41.01 -14.39
C ALA A 179 -1.50 39.83 -14.58
N SER A 180 -2.61 40.08 -15.31
CA SER A 180 -3.53 39.07 -15.81
C SER A 180 -2.99 38.39 -17.08
N GLY A 181 -1.98 37.52 -16.93
CA GLY A 181 -1.31 36.87 -18.06
C GLY A 181 -1.22 35.34 -17.93
N PHE A 182 -1.32 34.64 -19.06
CA PHE A 182 -1.06 33.20 -19.18
C PHE A 182 0.34 32.79 -18.67
N SER A 183 1.32 33.70 -18.74
CA SER A 183 2.67 33.51 -18.20
C SER A 183 2.69 33.36 -16.67
N SER A 184 1.91 34.18 -15.95
CA SER A 184 1.77 34.10 -14.49
C SER A 184 1.14 32.77 -14.07
N PHE A 185 0.14 32.31 -14.83
CA PHE A 185 -0.45 30.98 -14.63
C PHE A 185 0.61 29.88 -14.78
N LEU A 186 1.34 29.85 -15.91
CA LEU A 186 2.38 28.85 -16.14
C LEU A 186 3.44 28.84 -15.03
N TRP A 187 3.85 30.01 -14.53
CA TRP A 187 4.88 30.12 -13.50
C TRP A 187 4.48 29.49 -12.15
N VAL A 188 3.19 29.53 -11.79
CA VAL A 188 2.68 28.91 -10.54
C VAL A 188 2.59 27.38 -10.66
N TYR A 189 2.21 26.85 -11.83
CA TYR A 189 1.96 25.41 -12.00
C TYR A 189 3.17 24.60 -12.47
N ILE A 190 4.12 25.19 -13.21
CA ILE A 190 5.33 24.49 -13.69
C ILE A 190 6.11 23.78 -12.57
N PRO A 191 6.42 24.42 -11.42
CA PRO A 191 7.15 23.76 -10.34
C PRO A 191 6.46 22.50 -9.84
N SER A 192 5.11 22.54 -9.74
CA SER A 192 4.32 21.40 -9.28
C SER A 192 4.40 20.22 -10.25
N VAL A 193 4.34 20.49 -11.56
CA VAL A 193 4.53 19.46 -12.59
C VAL A 193 5.93 18.86 -12.53
N LEU A 194 6.97 19.69 -12.42
CA LEU A 194 8.36 19.24 -12.32
C LEU A 194 8.58 18.36 -11.07
N TYR A 195 8.00 18.74 -9.94
CA TYR A 195 8.07 17.93 -8.72
C TYR A 195 7.33 16.59 -8.86
N THR A 196 6.17 16.56 -9.51
CA THR A 196 5.45 15.31 -9.79
C THR A 196 6.25 14.39 -10.72
N VAL A 197 6.88 14.95 -11.77
CA VAL A 197 7.76 14.18 -12.65
C VAL A 197 8.97 13.64 -11.88
N TRP A 198 9.60 14.49 -11.05
CA TRP A 198 10.72 14.10 -10.20
C TRP A 198 10.36 12.95 -9.27
N THR A 199 9.27 13.05 -8.51
CA THR A 199 8.84 12.01 -7.55
C THR A 199 8.55 10.68 -8.24
N LYS A 200 7.93 10.68 -9.42
CA LYS A 200 7.73 9.46 -10.22
C LYS A 200 9.05 8.87 -10.71
N CYS A 201 9.96 9.68 -11.27
CA CYS A 201 11.29 9.20 -11.68
C CYS A 201 12.10 8.65 -10.50
N PHE A 202 12.09 9.35 -9.36
CA PHE A 202 12.83 8.98 -8.16
C PHE A 202 12.29 7.70 -7.53
N SER A 203 10.97 7.49 -7.51
CA SER A 203 10.34 6.24 -7.07
C SER A 203 10.82 5.05 -7.92
N LEU A 204 10.87 5.20 -9.25
CA LEU A 204 11.37 4.15 -10.14
C LEU A 204 12.86 3.82 -9.93
N ILE A 205 13.69 4.84 -9.69
CA ILE A 205 15.13 4.65 -9.41
C ILE A 205 15.32 3.95 -8.06
N SER A 206 14.59 4.39 -7.03
CA SER A 206 14.67 3.83 -5.68
C SER A 206 14.18 2.38 -5.64
N GLY A 207 13.12 2.05 -6.39
CA GLY A 207 12.63 0.69 -6.54
C GLY A 207 13.67 -0.25 -7.16
N ARG A 208 14.30 0.17 -8.27
CA ARG A 208 15.40 -0.60 -8.89
C ARG A 208 16.59 -0.75 -7.95
N THR A 209 16.92 0.31 -7.21
CA THR A 209 18.01 0.29 -6.23
C THR A 209 17.72 -0.68 -5.08
N ALA A 210 16.48 -0.73 -4.59
CA ALA A 210 16.07 -1.65 -3.52
C ALA A 210 16.18 -3.12 -3.95
N VAL A 211 15.74 -3.46 -5.16
CA VAL A 211 15.89 -4.82 -5.73
C VAL A 211 17.37 -5.16 -5.87
N TRP A 212 18.15 -4.27 -6.49
CA TRP A 212 19.58 -4.48 -6.69
C TRP A 212 20.34 -4.67 -5.37
N LEU A 213 20.05 -3.85 -4.36
CA LEU A 213 20.66 -3.98 -3.03
C LEU A 213 20.30 -5.33 -2.41
N THR A 214 19.03 -5.73 -2.45
CA THR A 214 18.55 -6.96 -1.81
C THR A 214 19.06 -8.21 -2.52
N ASP A 215 19.23 -8.19 -3.85
CA ASP A 215 19.90 -9.26 -4.58
C ASP A 215 21.37 -9.41 -4.20
N ARG A 216 22.05 -8.27 -3.93
CA ARG A 216 23.45 -8.26 -3.46
C ARG A 216 23.60 -8.73 -2.02
N GLU A 217 22.58 -8.55 -1.18
CA GLU A 217 22.56 -9.09 0.20
C GLU A 217 22.57 -10.62 0.24
N ASN A 218 22.18 -11.28 -0.85
CA ASN A 218 22.27 -12.74 -1.04
C ASN A 218 21.61 -13.52 0.12
N HIS A 219 20.32 -13.30 0.31
CA HIS A 219 19.50 -14.02 1.29
C HIS A 219 19.31 -15.49 0.89
N ARG A 220 19.40 -16.39 1.88
CA ARG A 220 19.21 -17.85 1.68
C ARG A 220 17.75 -18.18 1.37
N LEU A 221 16.84 -17.65 2.18
CA LEU A 221 15.41 -17.96 2.13
C LEU A 221 14.65 -16.88 1.36
N GLN A 222 13.59 -17.28 0.65
CA GLN A 222 12.72 -16.37 -0.08
C GLN A 222 11.98 -15.40 0.86
N SER A 223 11.51 -15.90 2.00
CA SER A 223 10.85 -15.11 3.05
C SER A 223 11.72 -13.96 3.58
N HIS A 224 13.01 -14.21 3.82
CA HIS A 224 13.96 -13.18 4.27
C HIS A 224 14.27 -12.17 3.18
N TYR A 225 14.42 -12.62 1.93
CA TYR A 225 14.60 -11.74 0.78
C TYR A 225 13.42 -10.79 0.63
N GLU A 226 12.20 -11.33 0.64
CA GLU A 226 10.96 -10.56 0.54
C GLU A 226 10.82 -9.57 1.70
N PHE A 227 11.07 -9.99 2.95
CA PHE A 227 11.05 -9.10 4.11
C PHE A 227 11.98 -7.90 3.92
N HIS A 228 13.24 -8.12 3.54
CA HIS A 228 14.22 -7.05 3.37
C HIS A 228 13.92 -6.16 2.16
N LEU A 229 13.34 -6.72 1.10
CA LEU A 229 12.90 -5.95 -0.07
C LEU A 229 11.71 -5.07 0.28
N ILE A 230 10.70 -5.65 0.95
CA ILE A 230 9.48 -4.99 1.38
C ILE A 230 9.80 -3.76 2.22
N TRP A 231 10.66 -3.89 3.23
CA TRP A 231 11.00 -2.76 4.10
C TRP A 231 11.69 -1.61 3.37
N LYS A 232 12.58 -1.91 2.42
CA LYS A 232 13.25 -0.86 1.62
C LYS A 232 12.24 -0.11 0.76
N LEU A 233 11.41 -0.85 0.01
CA LEU A 233 10.40 -0.27 -0.87
C LEU A 233 9.34 0.51 -0.08
N LEU A 234 8.92 -0.01 1.07
CA LEU A 234 7.97 0.64 1.97
C LEU A 234 8.49 1.98 2.46
N LEU A 235 9.74 2.08 2.91
CA LEU A 235 10.33 3.34 3.36
C LEU A 235 10.34 4.39 2.25
N PHE A 236 10.68 4.00 1.02
CA PHE A 236 10.66 4.90 -0.13
C PHE A 236 9.24 5.36 -0.50
N ASN A 237 8.30 4.42 -0.56
CA ASN A 237 6.91 4.73 -0.89
C ASN A 237 6.24 5.58 0.20
N PHE A 238 6.59 5.35 1.46
CA PHE A 238 6.12 6.15 2.60
C PHE A 238 6.62 7.60 2.50
N VAL A 239 7.94 7.79 2.34
CA VAL A 239 8.51 9.15 2.24
C VAL A 239 7.97 9.88 1.01
N ASN A 240 7.86 9.19 -0.14
CA ASN A 240 7.35 9.82 -1.35
C ASN A 240 5.87 10.23 -1.22
N SER A 241 5.04 9.42 -0.54
CA SER A 241 3.61 9.67 -0.43
C SER A 241 3.27 10.70 0.66
N PHE A 242 3.91 10.59 1.84
CA PHE A 242 3.48 11.33 3.03
C PHE A 242 4.38 12.50 3.41
N SER A 243 5.63 12.59 2.94
CA SER A 243 6.54 13.65 3.42
C SER A 243 6.02 15.06 3.15
N SER A 244 5.35 15.27 2.01
CA SER A 244 4.71 16.56 1.68
C SER A 244 3.59 16.89 2.68
N LEU A 245 2.79 15.89 3.08
CA LEU A 245 1.72 16.04 4.06
C LEU A 245 2.29 16.30 5.47
N PHE A 246 3.36 15.60 5.87
CA PHE A 246 4.07 15.88 7.12
C PHE A 246 4.68 17.29 7.14
N TYR A 247 5.21 17.76 6.01
CA TYR A 247 5.75 19.11 5.88
C TYR A 247 4.65 20.18 6.03
N ILE A 248 3.52 20.03 5.32
CA ILE A 248 2.37 20.94 5.46
C ILE A 248 1.83 20.87 6.89
N ALA A 249 1.67 19.65 7.38
CA ALA A 249 1.51 19.19 8.75
C ALA A 249 2.09 20.09 9.83
N PHE A 250 3.39 19.90 10.00
CA PHE A 250 4.12 20.30 11.19
C PHE A 250 5.00 21.52 10.96
N TRP A 251 5.42 21.75 9.71
CA TRP A 251 6.28 22.89 9.35
C TRP A 251 5.47 24.11 8.94
N VAL A 252 4.50 23.95 8.02
CA VAL A 252 3.65 25.06 7.56
C VAL A 252 2.49 25.31 8.55
N GLN A 253 1.97 24.25 9.17
CA GLN A 253 0.86 24.30 10.13
C GLN A 253 -0.46 24.85 9.53
N ASP A 254 -0.71 24.57 8.24
CA ASP A 254 -1.94 24.96 7.56
C ASP A 254 -2.84 23.74 7.30
N LEU A 255 -3.90 23.62 8.11
CA LEU A 255 -4.88 22.53 8.02
C LEU A 255 -5.74 22.60 6.75
N VAL A 256 -5.98 23.81 6.22
CA VAL A 256 -6.76 24.00 4.98
C VAL A 256 -5.94 23.58 3.76
N LEU A 257 -4.65 23.90 3.75
CA LEU A 257 -3.74 23.39 2.74
C LEU A 257 -3.59 21.87 2.86
N LEU A 258 -3.49 21.34 4.08
CA LEU A 258 -3.38 19.90 4.32
C LEU A 258 -4.57 19.13 3.76
N ARG A 259 -5.82 19.54 4.08
CA ARG A 259 -7.02 18.85 3.60
C ARG A 259 -7.14 18.87 2.07
N THR A 260 -6.80 19.99 1.43
CA THR A 260 -6.91 20.14 -0.02
C THR A 260 -5.85 19.31 -0.73
N HIS A 261 -4.62 19.29 -0.22
CA HIS A 261 -3.56 18.44 -0.72
C HIS A 261 -3.87 16.94 -0.53
N LEU A 262 -4.36 16.55 0.65
CA LEU A 262 -4.71 15.16 0.92
C LEU A 262 -5.86 14.67 0.03
N ALA A 263 -6.92 15.46 -0.11
CA ALA A 263 -8.04 15.14 -1.01
C ALA A 263 -7.55 15.02 -2.47
N ALA A 264 -6.70 15.94 -2.93
CA ALA A 264 -6.11 15.88 -4.26
C ALA A 264 -5.25 14.62 -4.45
N GLN A 265 -4.40 14.25 -3.48
CA GLN A 265 -3.57 13.04 -3.54
C GLN A 265 -4.42 11.77 -3.54
N LEU A 266 -5.45 11.68 -2.70
CA LEU A 266 -6.37 10.53 -2.69
C LEU A 266 -7.04 10.36 -4.05
N ILE A 267 -7.65 11.42 -4.60
CA ILE A 267 -8.35 11.35 -5.90
C ILE A 267 -7.37 11.03 -7.03
N THR A 268 -6.19 11.67 -7.05
CA THR A 268 -5.22 11.46 -8.13
C THR A 268 -4.59 10.08 -8.09
N ASN A 269 -4.21 9.57 -6.92
CA ASN A 269 -3.70 8.20 -6.77
C ASN A 269 -4.79 7.20 -7.18
N GLN A 270 -6.01 7.42 -6.70
CA GLN A 270 -7.15 6.58 -7.04
C GLN A 270 -7.40 6.45 -8.55
N MET A 271 -7.23 7.53 -9.30
CA MET A 271 -7.35 7.50 -10.77
C MET A 271 -6.11 6.94 -11.44
N THR A 272 -4.93 7.25 -10.92
CA THR A 272 -3.64 6.84 -11.50
C THR A 272 -3.42 5.34 -11.36
N ASP A 273 -3.93 4.72 -10.30
CA ASP A 273 -3.72 3.31 -10.00
C ASP A 273 -4.83 2.46 -10.66
N GLN A 274 -6.11 2.86 -10.55
CA GLN A 274 -7.23 2.10 -11.11
C GLN A 274 -7.28 2.02 -12.65
N ILE A 275 -6.87 3.10 -13.35
CA ILE A 275 -6.95 3.12 -14.82
C ILE A 275 -5.99 2.08 -15.43
N PRO A 276 -4.69 2.06 -15.08
CA PRO A 276 -3.76 1.03 -15.55
C PRO A 276 -4.09 -0.37 -15.06
N GLU A 277 -4.74 -0.51 -13.90
CA GLU A 277 -5.07 -1.81 -13.28
C GLU A 277 -6.28 -2.48 -13.94
N ILE A 278 -7.31 -1.71 -14.29
CA ILE A 278 -8.58 -2.27 -14.78
C ILE A 278 -8.69 -2.11 -16.29
N ILE A 279 -8.40 -0.92 -16.82
CA ILE A 279 -8.70 -0.59 -18.22
C ILE A 279 -7.64 -1.19 -19.13
N LEU A 280 -6.35 -1.00 -18.84
CA LEU A 280 -5.29 -1.52 -19.71
C LEU A 280 -5.31 -3.04 -19.84
N PRO A 281 -5.51 -3.83 -18.76
CA PRO A 281 -5.53 -5.28 -18.90
C PRO A 281 -6.78 -5.76 -19.61
N TRP A 282 -7.93 -5.10 -19.40
CA TRP A 282 -9.14 -5.41 -20.14
C TRP A 282 -8.98 -5.17 -21.65
N ILE A 283 -8.39 -4.03 -22.04
CA ILE A 283 -8.10 -3.73 -23.45
C ILE A 283 -7.11 -4.76 -24.01
N LYS A 284 -6.02 -5.02 -23.30
CA LYS A 284 -4.99 -5.96 -23.72
C LYS A 284 -5.58 -7.36 -23.93
N VAL A 285 -6.30 -7.90 -22.96
CA VAL A 285 -6.92 -9.22 -23.05
C VAL A 285 -7.89 -9.29 -24.22
N ARG A 286 -8.70 -8.24 -24.46
CA ARG A 286 -9.61 -8.19 -25.61
C ARG A 286 -8.88 -8.13 -26.95
N LEU A 287 -7.80 -7.37 -27.02
CA LEU A 287 -6.97 -7.27 -28.22
C LEU A 287 -6.27 -8.59 -28.50
N ASP A 288 -5.65 -9.19 -27.49
CA ASP A 288 -4.97 -10.48 -27.55
C ASP A 288 -5.94 -11.58 -28.01
N GLN A 289 -7.13 -11.68 -27.37
CA GLN A 289 -8.18 -12.61 -27.80
C GLN A 289 -8.63 -12.38 -29.25
N TRP A 290 -8.70 -11.14 -29.71
CA TRP A 290 -9.05 -10.83 -31.09
C TRP A 290 -7.94 -11.26 -32.07
N ILE A 291 -6.68 -10.98 -31.75
CA ILE A 291 -5.51 -11.39 -32.55
C ILE A 291 -5.45 -12.93 -32.63
N PHE A 292 -5.60 -13.63 -31.49
CA PHE A 292 -5.57 -15.08 -31.46
C PHE A 292 -6.70 -15.72 -32.27
N LYS A 293 -7.92 -15.18 -32.20
CA LYS A 293 -9.01 -15.68 -33.06
C LYS A 293 -8.70 -15.56 -34.55
N GLN A 294 -7.96 -14.53 -34.97
CA GLN A 294 -7.53 -14.41 -36.36
C GLN A 294 -6.42 -15.41 -36.72
N GLN A 295 -5.48 -15.65 -35.80
CA GLN A 295 -4.42 -16.63 -35.98
C GLN A 295 -4.98 -18.07 -35.98
N ALA A 296 -5.91 -18.39 -35.08
CA ALA A 296 -6.57 -19.69 -34.98
C ALA A 296 -7.34 -20.04 -36.26
N LYS A 297 -8.11 -19.10 -36.83
CA LYS A 297 -8.77 -19.30 -38.14
C LYS A 297 -7.79 -19.63 -39.27
N THR A 298 -6.60 -19.03 -39.22
CA THR A 298 -5.56 -19.28 -40.22
C THR A 298 -4.95 -20.67 -40.02
N LEU A 299 -4.73 -21.08 -38.76
CA LEU A 299 -4.26 -22.41 -38.39
C LEU A 299 -5.28 -23.52 -38.71
N GLU A 300 -6.56 -23.31 -38.43
CA GLU A 300 -7.65 -24.23 -38.80
C GLU A 300 -7.73 -24.44 -40.32
N ALA A 301 -7.49 -23.39 -41.11
CA ALA A 301 -7.44 -23.51 -42.57
C ALA A 301 -6.26 -24.35 -43.08
N HIS A 302 -5.25 -24.62 -42.25
CA HIS A 302 -4.07 -25.42 -42.56
C HIS A 302 -3.96 -26.69 -41.68
N ALA A 303 -5.01 -27.02 -40.92
CA ALA A 303 -5.00 -28.17 -40.02
C ALA A 303 -5.20 -29.47 -40.81
N ASP A 304 -4.34 -30.46 -40.56
CA ASP A 304 -4.47 -31.80 -41.13
C ASP A 304 -5.67 -32.55 -40.52
N GLU A 305 -6.35 -33.37 -41.31
CA GLU A 305 -7.60 -34.09 -40.95
C GLU A 305 -7.45 -35.08 -39.76
N TYR A 306 -6.23 -35.34 -39.28
CA TYR A 306 -5.90 -36.33 -38.25
C TYR A 306 -5.57 -35.76 -36.87
N ASP A 307 -5.60 -34.44 -36.66
CA ASP A 307 -5.30 -33.87 -35.33
C ASP A 307 -6.46 -34.14 -34.34
N ASP A 308 -6.14 -34.73 -33.18
CA ASP A 308 -7.10 -34.97 -32.08
C ASP A 308 -7.70 -33.63 -31.61
N PRO A 309 -9.02 -33.43 -31.69
CA PRO A 309 -9.68 -32.19 -31.27
C PRO A 309 -9.35 -31.78 -29.82
N ASN A 310 -9.20 -32.75 -28.91
CA ASN A 310 -8.87 -32.46 -27.52
C ASN A 310 -7.43 -31.94 -27.39
N PHE A 311 -6.51 -32.46 -28.19
CA PHE A 311 -5.13 -31.98 -28.22
C PHE A 311 -5.05 -30.57 -28.79
N MET A 312 -5.85 -30.26 -29.82
CA MET A 312 -5.90 -28.90 -30.39
C MET A 312 -6.38 -27.87 -29.36
N VAL A 313 -7.44 -28.19 -28.61
CA VAL A 313 -7.95 -27.31 -27.53
C VAL A 313 -6.90 -27.11 -26.43
N LEU A 314 -6.24 -28.18 -25.99
CA LEU A 314 -5.17 -28.09 -24.98
C LEU A 314 -3.98 -27.26 -25.47
N LYS A 315 -3.57 -27.47 -26.73
CA LYS A 315 -2.47 -26.73 -27.37
C LYS A 315 -2.82 -25.24 -27.49
N GLU A 316 -4.04 -24.92 -27.88
CA GLU A 316 -4.53 -23.54 -27.93
C GLU A 316 -4.50 -22.89 -26.55
N GLN A 317 -5.06 -23.55 -25.53
CA GLN A 317 -5.05 -23.06 -24.15
C GLN A 317 -3.63 -22.84 -23.63
N ALA A 318 -2.73 -23.81 -23.81
CA ALA A 318 -1.34 -23.71 -23.37
C ALA A 318 -0.58 -22.59 -24.10
N THR A 319 -0.88 -22.35 -25.37
CA THR A 319 -0.26 -21.26 -26.15
C THR A 319 -0.72 -19.90 -25.64
N ILE A 320 -2.02 -19.74 -25.35
CA ILE A 320 -2.58 -18.50 -24.80
C ILE A 320 -2.02 -18.24 -23.40
N GLU A 321 -2.12 -19.21 -22.49
CA GLU A 321 -1.65 -19.07 -21.11
C GLU A 321 -0.13 -18.86 -21.02
N GLY A 322 0.64 -19.48 -21.92
CA GLY A 322 2.09 -19.34 -21.99
C GLY A 322 2.56 -17.94 -22.41
N GLN A 323 1.71 -17.14 -23.06
CA GLN A 323 2.01 -15.77 -23.46
C GLN A 323 1.56 -14.74 -22.41
N LEU A 324 0.80 -15.15 -21.40
CA LEU A 324 0.40 -14.26 -20.31
C LEU A 324 1.59 -13.90 -19.41
N PRO A 325 1.65 -12.65 -18.91
CA PRO A 325 2.69 -12.21 -17.98
C PRO A 325 2.71 -13.08 -16.71
N GLU A 326 3.90 -13.21 -16.13
CA GLU A 326 4.13 -13.84 -14.83
C GLU A 326 3.50 -12.98 -13.71
N TYR A 327 2.94 -13.61 -12.68
CA TYR A 327 2.48 -12.87 -11.50
C TYR A 327 3.69 -12.33 -10.72
N PRO A 328 3.84 -11.00 -10.55
CA PRO A 328 4.99 -10.43 -9.85
C PRO A 328 4.94 -10.64 -8.31
N GLY A 329 3.82 -11.13 -7.78
CA GLY A 329 3.55 -11.29 -6.35
C GLY A 329 2.54 -10.27 -5.85
N THR A 330 2.16 -10.38 -4.57
CA THR A 330 1.17 -9.51 -3.90
C THR A 330 1.76 -8.20 -3.38
N PHE A 331 3.01 -7.89 -3.72
CA PHE A 331 3.75 -6.77 -3.13
C PHE A 331 3.05 -5.44 -3.40
N ASP A 332 2.84 -5.11 -4.68
CA ASP A 332 2.21 -3.86 -5.10
C ASP A 332 0.78 -3.77 -4.56
N ASP A 333 0.05 -4.89 -4.62
CA ASP A 333 -1.32 -5.01 -4.08
C ASP A 333 -1.39 -4.65 -2.58
N TYR A 334 -0.44 -5.11 -1.75
CA TYR A 334 -0.40 -4.73 -0.32
C TYR A 334 0.13 -3.32 -0.07
N VAL A 335 1.06 -2.82 -0.90
CA VAL A 335 1.55 -1.43 -0.79
C VAL A 335 0.38 -0.47 -0.99
N GLU A 336 -0.47 -0.71 -1.99
CA GLU A 336 -1.65 0.13 -2.23
C GLU A 336 -2.52 0.22 -0.99
N LEU A 337 -2.89 -0.92 -0.39
CA LEU A 337 -3.72 -0.96 0.81
C LEU A 337 -3.03 -0.29 2.01
N LEU A 338 -1.72 -0.44 2.16
CA LEU A 338 -0.96 0.19 3.23
C LEU A 338 -0.91 1.72 3.08
N LEU A 339 -0.66 2.21 1.86
CA LEU A 339 -0.66 3.65 1.58
C LEU A 339 -2.06 4.21 1.75
N GLN A 340 -3.10 3.53 1.27
CA GLN A 340 -4.49 3.94 1.45
C GLN A 340 -4.85 4.02 2.94
N PHE A 341 -4.46 3.03 3.74
CA PHE A 341 -4.61 3.05 5.19
C PHE A 341 -3.90 4.27 5.81
N GLY A 342 -2.67 4.57 5.39
CA GLY A 342 -1.95 5.77 5.84
C GLY A 342 -2.69 7.07 5.53
N HIS A 343 -3.23 7.23 4.32
CA HIS A 343 -4.01 8.42 3.95
C HIS A 343 -5.31 8.56 4.74
N CYS A 344 -5.92 7.44 5.14
CA CYS A 344 -7.14 7.44 5.96
C CYS A 344 -6.87 7.81 7.41
N PHE A 345 -5.79 7.28 7.99
CA PHE A 345 -5.60 7.31 9.44
C PHE A 345 -4.53 8.28 9.93
N LEU A 346 -3.46 8.59 9.16
CA LEU A 346 -2.40 9.52 9.62
C LEU A 346 -2.93 10.94 9.88
N PHE A 347 -3.73 11.45 8.96
CA PHE A 347 -4.25 12.83 8.98
C PHE A 347 -5.77 12.88 9.14
N SER A 348 -6.29 11.85 9.81
CA SER A 348 -7.72 11.62 9.93
C SER A 348 -8.46 12.82 10.55
N SER A 349 -7.86 13.46 11.57
CA SER A 349 -8.44 14.64 12.23
C SER A 349 -8.61 15.84 11.29
N ALA A 350 -7.75 15.96 10.27
CA ALA A 350 -7.82 17.03 9.28
C ALA A 350 -8.74 16.70 8.10
N PHE A 351 -8.90 15.42 7.75
CA PHE A 351 -9.78 14.99 6.67
C PHE A 351 -10.57 13.71 7.03
N PRO A 352 -11.62 13.83 7.85
CA PRO A 352 -12.38 12.68 8.35
C PRO A 352 -13.06 11.86 7.26
N VAL A 353 -13.32 12.44 6.09
CA VAL A 353 -14.03 11.79 4.97
C VAL A 353 -13.15 10.80 4.18
N ALA A 354 -11.83 10.74 4.42
CA ALA A 354 -10.93 9.80 3.73
C ALA A 354 -11.41 8.32 3.70
N PRO A 355 -11.90 7.73 4.80
CA PRO A 355 -12.36 6.34 4.82
C PRO A 355 -13.51 6.06 3.85
N LEU A 356 -14.34 7.06 3.52
CA LEU A 356 -15.41 6.92 2.52
C LEU A 356 -14.83 6.67 1.12
N PHE A 357 -13.82 7.47 0.73
CA PHE A 357 -13.14 7.30 -0.55
C PHE A 357 -12.40 5.97 -0.63
N ALA A 358 -11.73 5.58 0.45
CA ALA A 358 -11.07 4.28 0.54
C ALA A 358 -12.05 3.10 0.47
N LEU A 359 -13.22 3.21 1.10
CA LEU A 359 -14.25 2.19 1.01
C LEU A 359 -14.75 2.03 -0.43
N LEU A 360 -15.04 3.14 -1.13
CA LEU A 360 -15.47 3.10 -2.52
C LEU A 360 -14.39 2.51 -3.43
N ASN A 361 -13.12 2.83 -3.17
CA ASN A 361 -12.01 2.21 -3.88
C ASN A 361 -12.03 0.69 -3.69
N ASN A 362 -12.03 0.23 -2.45
CA ASN A 362 -11.82 -1.19 -2.18
C ASN A 362 -12.94 -2.06 -2.76
N LEU A 363 -14.15 -1.52 -2.92
CA LEU A 363 -15.25 -2.19 -3.61
C LEU A 363 -14.95 -2.44 -5.11
N ILE A 364 -14.25 -1.49 -5.75
CA ILE A 364 -13.77 -1.63 -7.13
C ILE A 364 -12.56 -2.57 -7.15
N GLU A 365 -11.63 -2.38 -6.22
CA GLU A 365 -10.37 -3.13 -6.11
C GLU A 365 -10.57 -4.64 -5.98
N ILE A 366 -11.49 -5.09 -5.11
CA ILE A 366 -11.84 -6.52 -4.97
C ILE A 366 -12.19 -7.14 -6.33
N ARG A 367 -12.84 -6.38 -7.22
CA ARG A 367 -13.21 -6.84 -8.56
C ARG A 367 -12.07 -6.68 -9.57
N GLY A 368 -11.32 -5.57 -9.49
CA GLY A 368 -10.14 -5.29 -10.30
C GLY A 368 -9.09 -6.38 -10.15
N ASP A 369 -8.66 -6.66 -8.92
CA ASP A 369 -7.71 -7.72 -8.62
C ASP A 369 -8.21 -9.10 -8.98
N GLY A 370 -9.49 -9.37 -8.72
CA GLY A 370 -10.11 -10.63 -9.11
C GLY A 370 -10.05 -10.85 -10.62
N PHE A 371 -10.27 -9.78 -11.40
CA PHE A 371 -10.15 -9.82 -12.86
C PHE A 371 -8.69 -9.98 -13.31
N LYS A 372 -7.76 -9.23 -12.70
CA LYS A 372 -6.31 -9.31 -12.93
C LYS A 372 -5.80 -10.74 -12.79
N VAL A 373 -6.06 -11.36 -11.65
CA VAL A 373 -5.56 -12.72 -11.33
C VAL A 373 -6.23 -13.82 -12.17
N SER A 374 -7.45 -13.59 -12.65
CA SER A 374 -8.21 -14.60 -13.41
C SER A 374 -8.03 -14.51 -14.92
N ASN A 375 -7.76 -13.33 -15.49
CA ASN A 375 -7.80 -13.11 -16.93
C ASN A 375 -6.53 -12.47 -17.54
N VAL A 376 -5.69 -11.85 -16.72
CA VAL A 376 -4.58 -11.01 -17.22
C VAL A 376 -3.23 -11.70 -17.08
N ILE A 377 -3.05 -12.43 -15.98
CA ILE A 377 -1.78 -13.06 -15.63
C ILE A 377 -1.89 -14.58 -15.81
N ARG A 378 -0.75 -15.22 -16.03
CA ARG A 378 -0.68 -16.68 -15.98
C ARG A 378 -0.93 -17.16 -14.55
N ARG A 379 -1.49 -18.36 -14.39
CA ARG A 379 -1.76 -18.92 -13.07
C ARG A 379 -0.48 -19.02 -12.23
N PRO A 380 -0.42 -18.35 -11.07
CA PRO A 380 0.74 -18.43 -10.18
C PRO A 380 0.82 -19.79 -9.50
N PHE A 381 2.04 -20.19 -9.13
CA PHE A 381 2.25 -21.36 -8.29
C PHE A 381 1.69 -21.10 -6.89
N ALA A 382 0.91 -22.05 -6.38
CA ALA A 382 0.36 -21.99 -5.04
C ALA A 382 1.49 -21.98 -4.00
N GLN A 383 1.48 -20.97 -3.13
CA GLN A 383 2.43 -20.84 -2.03
C GLN A 383 1.69 -20.92 -0.69
N PRO A 384 2.17 -21.76 0.25
CA PRO A 384 1.56 -21.85 1.57
C PRO A 384 1.82 -20.54 2.33
N ALA A 385 0.77 -20.01 2.95
CA ALA A 385 0.87 -18.83 3.80
C ALA A 385 0.01 -19.01 5.05
N ASN A 386 0.50 -18.49 6.17
CA ASN A 386 -0.19 -18.50 7.47
C ASN A 386 -0.55 -17.09 7.97
N GLY A 387 -0.20 -16.07 7.18
CA GLY A 387 -0.56 -14.68 7.40
C GLY A 387 -0.06 -13.78 6.28
N ILE A 388 -0.22 -12.47 6.47
CA ILE A 388 0.25 -11.43 5.53
C ILE A 388 1.75 -11.16 5.67
N GLY A 389 2.44 -11.92 6.53
CA GLY A 389 3.89 -11.84 6.69
C GLY A 389 4.37 -10.46 7.18
N PRO A 390 5.37 -9.84 6.51
CA PRO A 390 5.95 -8.56 6.93
C PRO A 390 4.93 -7.41 6.97
N TRP A 391 3.86 -7.52 6.17
CA TRP A 391 2.81 -6.50 6.10
C TRP A 391 2.11 -6.30 7.44
N GLN A 392 1.99 -7.34 8.28
CA GLN A 392 1.38 -7.19 9.61
C GLN A 392 2.12 -6.13 10.43
N VAL A 393 3.44 -6.20 10.44
CA VAL A 393 4.29 -5.24 11.16
C VAL A 393 4.21 -3.86 10.52
N ALA A 394 4.17 -3.79 9.19
CA ALA A 394 4.02 -2.53 8.46
C ALA A 394 2.72 -1.80 8.79
N PHE A 395 1.58 -2.49 8.77
CA PHE A 395 0.30 -1.89 9.11
C PHE A 395 0.21 -1.50 10.58
N GLU A 396 0.70 -2.34 11.51
CA GLU A 396 0.74 -2.01 12.94
C GLU A 396 1.61 -0.78 13.21
N LEU A 397 2.78 -0.67 12.56
CA LEU A 397 3.65 0.50 12.63
C LEU A 397 2.95 1.74 12.07
N MET A 398 2.29 1.63 10.92
CA MET A 398 1.51 2.73 10.34
C MET A 398 0.39 3.18 11.29
N GLY A 399 -0.29 2.24 11.93
CA GLY A 399 -1.30 2.52 12.95
C GLY A 399 -0.72 3.27 14.15
N PHE A 400 0.45 2.85 14.65
CA PHE A 400 1.16 3.56 15.71
C PHE A 400 1.55 4.98 15.29
N VAL A 401 2.15 5.16 14.11
CA VAL A 401 2.49 6.50 13.59
C VAL A 401 1.24 7.36 13.41
N ALA A 402 0.10 6.77 13.04
CA ALA A 402 -1.17 7.48 12.94
C ALA A 402 -1.64 8.01 14.31
N VAL A 403 -1.50 7.23 15.37
CA VAL A 403 -1.81 7.70 16.73
C VAL A 403 -0.98 8.95 17.07
N VAL A 404 0.35 8.84 16.93
CA VAL A 404 1.28 9.94 17.22
C VAL A 404 0.98 11.17 16.35
N THR A 405 0.69 10.97 15.07
CA THR A 405 0.41 12.06 14.12
C THR A 405 -0.89 12.80 14.47
N ASN A 406 -1.98 12.09 14.80
CA ASN A 406 -3.24 12.74 15.17
C ASN A 406 -3.15 13.45 16.52
N LEU A 407 -2.43 12.89 17.50
CA LEU A 407 -2.13 13.58 18.74
C LEU A 407 -1.35 14.87 18.47
N ALA A 408 -0.29 14.79 17.66
CA ALA A 408 0.52 15.97 17.34
C ALA A 408 -0.29 17.05 16.59
N LEU A 409 -1.19 16.65 15.68
CA LEU A 409 -2.11 17.57 14.98
C LEU A 409 -3.04 18.31 15.95
N ILE A 410 -3.54 17.64 16.99
CA ILE A 410 -4.37 18.28 18.02
C ILE A 410 -3.57 19.39 18.71
N PHE A 411 -2.33 19.15 19.11
CA PHE A 411 -1.50 20.17 19.78
C PHE A 411 -1.05 21.30 18.86
N VAL A 412 -0.95 21.06 17.56
CA VAL A 412 -0.65 22.11 16.57
C VAL A 412 -1.85 23.01 16.32
N SER A 413 -3.08 22.54 16.55
CA SER A 413 -4.31 23.27 16.23
C SER A 413 -4.42 24.60 17.01
N PRO A 414 -4.93 25.67 16.38
CA PRO A 414 -5.11 26.96 17.05
C PRO A 414 -6.05 26.88 18.26
N GLU A 415 -7.09 26.05 18.18
CA GLU A 415 -8.08 25.82 19.24
C GLU A 415 -7.45 25.28 20.53
N THR A 416 -6.52 24.31 20.39
CA THR A 416 -5.78 23.76 21.53
C THR A 416 -4.86 24.81 22.13
N LYS A 417 -4.10 25.52 21.28
CA LYS A 417 -3.19 26.59 21.73
C LYS A 417 -3.93 27.70 22.48
N ASN A 418 -5.15 28.02 22.07
CA ASN A 418 -5.99 29.03 22.73
C ASN A 418 -6.65 28.51 24.01
N SER A 419 -6.78 27.19 24.19
CA SER A 419 -7.35 26.58 25.40
C SER A 419 -6.35 26.47 26.55
N PHE A 420 -5.04 26.49 26.26
CA PHE A 420 -4.00 26.54 27.28
C PHE A 420 -3.70 27.99 27.69
N PRO A 421 -3.35 28.24 28.97
CA PRO A 421 -2.96 29.57 29.42
C PRO A 421 -1.77 30.09 28.59
N ALA A 422 -1.78 31.37 28.19
CA ALA A 422 -0.70 32.00 27.44
C ALA A 422 0.68 31.97 28.15
N THR A 423 0.71 31.61 29.45
CA THR A 423 1.92 31.42 30.24
C THR A 423 2.62 30.09 29.99
N TRP A 424 1.97 29.15 29.31
CA TRP A 424 2.58 27.85 28.99
C TRP A 424 3.63 28.02 27.90
N THR A 425 4.85 27.56 28.20
CA THR A 425 5.92 27.51 27.20
C THR A 425 5.68 26.36 26.22
N ASN A 426 6.24 26.46 25.01
CA ASN A 426 6.21 25.37 24.02
C ASN A 426 6.70 24.04 24.61
N GLY A 427 7.63 24.08 25.57
CA GLY A 427 8.12 22.89 26.28
C GLY A 427 7.06 22.22 27.18
N GLN A 428 6.17 22.99 27.81
CA GLN A 428 5.08 22.45 28.64
C GLN A 428 3.96 21.83 27.79
N LEU A 429 3.68 22.41 26.61
CA LEU A 429 2.76 21.83 25.63
C LEU A 429 3.30 20.50 25.06
N ILE A 430 4.60 20.43 24.78
CA ILE A 430 5.26 19.19 24.35
C ILE A 430 5.25 18.15 25.48
N LEU A 431 5.45 18.55 26.75
CA LEU A 431 5.38 17.64 27.88
C LEU A 431 3.96 17.08 28.06
N ALA A 432 2.93 17.91 27.91
CA ALA A 432 1.53 17.45 27.93
C ALA A 432 1.20 16.51 26.77
N PHE A 433 1.77 16.75 25.58
CA PHE A 433 1.70 15.82 24.46
C PHE A 433 2.34 14.47 24.79
N VAL A 434 3.56 14.45 25.35
CA VAL A 434 4.26 13.21 25.73
C VAL A 434 3.50 12.44 26.81
N VAL A 435 2.88 13.14 27.77
CA VAL A 435 2.08 12.49 28.84
C VAL A 435 0.76 11.90 28.31
N LEU A 436 0.18 12.46 27.24
CA LEU A 436 -1.02 11.89 26.60
C LEU A 436 -0.68 10.78 25.59
N GLU A 437 0.53 10.76 25.06
CA GLU A 437 1.02 9.77 24.11
C GLU A 437 1.44 8.45 24.79
N VAL A 438 2.05 8.53 25.98
CA VAL A 438 2.46 7.40 26.83
C VAL A 438 1.27 6.85 27.60
#